data_AF-A0A2G4G9A5-F1
#
_entry.id   AF-A0A2G4G9A5-F1
#
_cell.length_a   1.000
_cell.length_b   1.000
_cell.length_c   1.000
_cell.angle_alpha   90.00
_cell.angle_beta   90.00
_cell.angle_gamma   90.00
#
_symmetry.space_group_name_H-M   'P 1'
#
loop_
_entity.id
_entity.type
_entity.pdbx_description
1 polymer ?
#
loop_
_entity_poly.entity_id
_entity_poly.type
_entity_poly.pdbx_seq_one_letter_code
_entity_poly.pdbx_strand_id
1 'polypeptide(L)'
;MERSAVVIKHRKFDEAAFGVQEHALPGGTVRVYSPAKTVADCFQYPHKSGLDVAIESLRDGRRERKFPMNELSKAAAVCRVSRAIQPYVEMLA
;
A
#
# COMPACT_ATOMS: atom_id res chain seq x y z
N MET A 1 22.12 -10.38 10.32
CA MET A 1 21.53 -9.12 9.81
C MET A 1 21.14 -9.36 8.37
N GLU A 2 20.02 -10.05 8.15
CA GLU A 2 19.55 -10.35 6.79
C GLU A 2 19.05 -9.05 6.16
N ARG A 3 19.77 -8.59 5.13
CA ARG A 3 19.31 -7.51 4.28
C ARG A 3 18.22 -8.10 3.40
N SER A 4 16.97 -8.06 3.85
CA SER A 4 15.82 -8.37 3.00
C SER A 4 15.90 -7.46 1.78
N ALA A 5 16.13 -8.05 0.61
CA ALA A 5 16.12 -7.33 -0.65
C ALA A 5 14.69 -6.88 -0.93
N VAL A 6 14.40 -5.59 -0.72
CA VAL A 6 13.13 -5.01 -1.11
C VAL A 6 13.21 -4.72 -2.61
N VAL A 7 12.45 -5.45 -3.42
CA VAL A 7 12.32 -5.17 -4.85
C VAL A 7 11.55 -3.85 -5.01
N ILE A 8 12.25 -2.77 -5.33
CA ILE A 8 11.64 -1.45 -5.55
C ILE A 8 11.10 -1.39 -6.99
N LYS A 9 9.78 -1.55 -7.15
CA LYS A 9 9.11 -1.28 -8.43
C LYS A 9 8.84 0.23 -8.55
N HIS A 10 9.49 0.88 -9.52
CA HIS A 10 9.25 2.30 -9.80
C HIS A 10 7.92 2.52 -10.53
N ARG A 11 7.09 3.44 -10.01
CA ARG A 11 5.87 3.95 -10.67
C ARG A 11 5.92 5.48 -10.68
N LYS A 12 5.44 6.11 -11.75
CA LYS A 12 5.22 7.56 -11.75
C LYS A 12 4.22 7.90 -10.64
N PHE A 13 4.63 8.79 -9.74
CA PHE A 13 3.72 9.42 -8.81
C PHE A 13 2.75 10.29 -9.60
N ASP A 14 1.45 10.10 -9.38
CA ASP A 14 0.49 11.12 -9.79
C ASP A 14 0.76 12.38 -8.95
N GLU A 15 0.74 13.56 -9.57
CA GLU A 15 1.17 14.83 -8.94
C GLU A 15 0.29 15.20 -7.74
N ALA A 16 -0.92 14.63 -7.68
CA ALA A 16 -1.87 14.72 -6.58
C ALA A 16 -2.03 13.41 -5.78
N ALA A 17 -1.02 12.53 -5.78
CA ALA A 17 -1.17 11.21 -5.19
C ALA A 17 -1.29 11.27 -3.66
N PHE A 18 -2.48 10.94 -3.16
CA PHE A 18 -2.74 10.69 -1.75
C PHE A 18 -1.68 9.76 -1.15
N GLY A 19 -1.16 10.11 0.03
CA GLY A 19 -0.27 9.26 0.80
C GLY A 19 1.17 9.20 0.31
N VAL A 20 1.67 10.12 -0.51
CA VAL A 20 3.13 10.18 -0.78
C VAL A 20 3.88 10.62 0.47
N GLN A 21 4.97 9.92 0.78
CA GLN A 21 5.88 10.18 1.88
C GLN A 21 7.31 10.31 1.34
N GLU A 22 8.07 11.25 1.89
CA GLU A 22 9.47 11.43 1.56
C GLU A 22 10.35 10.80 2.65
N HIS A 23 11.34 10.02 2.23
CA HIS A 23 12.29 9.38 3.13
C HIS A 23 13.71 9.74 2.71
N ALA A 24 14.49 10.26 3.64
CA ALA A 24 15.90 10.53 3.42
C ALA A 24 16.70 9.22 3.53
N LEU A 25 17.51 8.94 2.52
CA LEU A 25 18.43 7.82 2.48
C LEU A 25 19.86 8.33 2.22
N PRO A 26 20.90 7.56 2.59
CA PRO A 26 22.26 7.85 2.14
C PRO A 26 22.32 7.87 0.61
N GLY A 27 22.46 9.07 0.02
CA GLY A 27 22.45 9.28 -1.43
C GLY A 27 21.25 10.03 -2.00
N GLY A 28 20.27 10.45 -1.17
CA GLY A 28 19.21 11.36 -1.59
C GLY A 28 17.86 11.12 -0.91
N THR A 29 16.85 11.88 -1.32
CA THR A 29 15.46 11.72 -0.86
C THR A 29 14.69 10.86 -1.84
N VAL A 30 14.04 9.80 -1.35
CA VAL A 30 13.11 9.00 -2.14
C VAL A 30 11.67 9.30 -1.73
N ARG A 31 10.78 9.30 -2.71
CA ARG A 31 9.34 9.35 -2.47
C ARG A 31 8.79 7.93 -2.52
N VAL A 32 7.95 7.57 -1.57
CA VAL A 32 7.25 6.27 -1.50
C VAL A 32 5.80 6.51 -1.12
N TYR A 33 4.92 5.54 -1.37
CA TYR A 33 3.55 5.61 -0.88
C TYR A 33 3.45 5.18 0.59
N SER A 34 2.48 5.74 1.30
CA SER A 34 2.15 5.33 2.66
C SER A 34 1.73 3.86 2.66
N PRO A 35 1.85 3.17 3.81
CA PRO A 35 1.40 1.79 3.92
C PRO A 35 -0.05 1.58 3.48
N ALA A 36 -0.98 2.46 3.89
CA ALA A 36 -2.39 2.37 3.49
C ALA A 36 -2.59 2.54 1.97
N LYS A 37 -1.88 3.51 1.37
CA LYS A 37 -1.92 3.74 -0.09
C LYS A 37 -1.32 2.57 -0.87
N THR A 38 -0.24 1.99 -0.36
CA THR A 38 0.42 0.83 -0.98
C THR A 38 -0.51 -0.37 -1.03
N VAL A 39 -1.20 -0.69 0.08
CA VAL A 39 -2.21 -1.76 0.09
C VAL A 39 -3.31 -1.45 -0.91
N ALA A 40 -3.86 -0.23 -0.92
CA ALA A 40 -4.90 0.16 -1.88
C ALA A 40 -4.45 0.01 -3.35
N ASP A 41 -3.19 0.32 -3.66
CA ASP A 41 -2.63 0.16 -5.01
C ASP A 41 -2.50 -1.29 -5.44
N CYS A 42 -2.21 -2.22 -4.52
CA CYS A 42 -2.19 -3.65 -4.82
C CYS A 42 -3.57 -4.14 -5.28
N PHE A 43 -4.65 -3.64 -4.67
CA PHE A 43 -6.02 -3.95 -5.12
C PHE A 43 -6.43 -3.19 -6.39
N GLN A 44 -5.82 -2.03 -6.66
CA GLN A 44 -6.13 -1.24 -7.87
C GLN A 44 -5.56 -1.90 -9.13
N TYR A 45 -4.43 -2.60 -9.01
CA TYR A 45 -3.75 -3.22 -10.15
C TYR A 45 -3.34 -4.67 -9.86
N PRO A 46 -4.31 -5.58 -9.65
CA PRO A 46 -4.02 -6.96 -9.26
C PRO A 46 -3.20 -7.72 -10.32
N HIS A 47 -3.30 -7.36 -11.60
CA HIS A 47 -2.47 -7.94 -12.67
C HIS A 47 -0.97 -7.59 -12.57
N LYS A 48 -0.59 -6.60 -11.76
CA LYS A 48 0.81 -6.15 -11.60
C LYS A 48 1.47 -6.69 -10.34
N SER A 49 0.70 -6.80 -9.25
CA SER A 49 1.18 -7.26 -7.95
C SER A 49 0.82 -8.71 -7.65
N GLY A 50 -0.27 -9.23 -8.21
CA GLY A 50 -0.94 -10.43 -7.69
C GLY A 50 -2.01 -10.07 -6.67
N LEU A 51 -3.13 -10.81 -6.68
CA LEU A 51 -4.21 -10.67 -5.69
C LEU A 51 -3.81 -11.26 -4.34
N ASP A 52 -3.06 -12.35 -4.35
CA ASP A 52 -2.37 -12.93 -3.19
C ASP A 52 -1.52 -11.88 -2.46
N VAL A 53 -0.66 -11.16 -3.18
CA VAL A 53 0.15 -10.08 -2.62
C VAL A 53 -0.70 -8.95 -2.05
N ALA A 54 -1.84 -8.62 -2.69
CA ALA A 54 -2.76 -7.61 -2.16
C ALA A 54 -3.37 -8.04 -0.82
N ILE A 55 -3.80 -9.31 -0.72
CA ILE A 55 -4.36 -9.88 0.51
C ILE A 55 -3.30 -9.98 1.61
N GLU A 56 -2.09 -10.44 1.29
CA GLU A 56 -0.97 -10.50 2.23
C GLU A 56 -0.59 -9.11 2.75
N SER A 57 -0.50 -8.11 1.87
CA SER A 57 -0.17 -6.74 2.27
C SER A 57 -1.21 -6.13 3.22
N LEU A 58 -2.50 -6.43 3.02
CA LEU A 58 -3.58 -6.03 3.93
C LEU A 58 -3.45 -6.72 5.29
N ARG A 59 -3.20 -8.04 5.30
CA ARG A 59 -3.01 -8.83 6.52
C ARG A 59 -1.83 -8.34 7.33
N ASP A 60 -0.68 -8.19 6.69
CA ASP A 60 0.56 -7.75 7.32
C ASP A 60 0.45 -6.31 7.80
N GLY A 61 -0.11 -5.42 6.98
CA GLY A 61 -0.34 -4.02 7.34
C GLY A 61 -1.22 -3.86 8.58
N ARG A 62 -2.28 -4.67 8.71
CA ARG A 62 -3.14 -4.69 9.89
C ARG A 62 -2.45 -5.33 11.09
N ARG A 63 -1.81 -6.50 10.92
CA ARG A 63 -1.11 -7.24 11.98
C ARG A 63 0.00 -6.39 12.61
N GLU A 64 0.78 -5.72 11.78
CA GLU A 64 1.91 -4.86 12.20
C GLU A 64 1.48 -3.43 12.52
N ARG A 65 0.17 -3.11 12.44
CA ARG A 65 -0.40 -1.78 12.72
C ARG A 65 0.29 -0.66 11.93
N LYS A 66 0.63 -0.91 10.67
CA LYS A 66 1.33 0.05 9.80
C LYS A 66 0.49 1.26 9.42
N PHE A 67 -0.83 1.17 9.57
CA PHE A 67 -1.78 2.24 9.30
C PHE A 67 -3.07 2.04 10.11
N PRO A 68 -3.79 3.12 10.45
CA PRO A 68 -5.13 3.01 11.01
C PRO A 68 -6.15 2.68 9.91
N MET A 69 -7.21 1.95 10.25
CA MET A 69 -8.21 1.49 9.26
C MET A 69 -8.94 2.62 8.54
N ASN A 70 -9.09 3.78 9.17
CA ASN A 70 -9.67 4.97 8.54
C ASN A 70 -8.77 5.53 7.41
N GLU A 71 -7.44 5.40 7.51
CA GLU A 71 -6.52 5.78 6.44
C GLU A 71 -6.61 4.82 5.27
N LEU A 72 -6.74 3.51 5.54
CA LEU A 72 -7.01 2.52 4.50
C LEU A 72 -8.33 2.80 3.78
N SER A 73 -9.41 3.12 4.50
CA SER A 73 -10.69 3.47 3.89
C SER A 73 -10.59 4.70 2.97
N LYS A 74 -9.84 5.73 3.40
CA LYS A 74 -9.55 6.91 2.55
C LYS A 74 -8.75 6.54 1.32
N ALA A 75 -7.67 5.77 1.48
CA ALA A 75 -6.83 5.31 0.38
C ALA A 75 -7.64 4.48 -0.63
N ALA A 76 -8.50 3.58 -0.14
CA ALA A 76 -9.35 2.73 -0.95
C ALA A 76 -10.37 3.55 -1.76
N ALA A 77 -10.94 4.59 -1.18
CA ALA A 77 -11.84 5.51 -1.88
C ALA A 77 -11.11 6.29 -2.98
N VAL A 78 -9.94 6.87 -2.68
CA VAL A 78 -9.12 7.60 -3.66
C VAL A 78 -8.69 6.70 -4.81
N CYS A 79 -8.29 5.46 -4.52
CA CYS A 79 -7.87 4.49 -5.53
C CYS A 79 -9.05 3.78 -6.23
N ARG A 80 -10.30 4.08 -5.82
CA ARG A 80 -11.55 3.50 -6.34
C ARG A 80 -11.65 1.98 -6.18
N VAL A 81 -11.09 1.45 -5.09
CA VAL A 81 -11.01 0.01 -4.78
C VAL A 81 -11.80 -0.38 -3.53
N SER A 82 -12.61 0.51 -2.96
CA SER A 82 -13.37 0.21 -1.73
C SER A 82 -14.15 -1.11 -1.82
N ARG A 83 -14.86 -1.37 -2.93
CA ARG A 83 -15.60 -2.62 -3.14
C ARG A 83 -14.70 -3.85 -3.29
N ALA A 84 -13.53 -3.69 -3.87
CA ALA A 84 -12.58 -4.79 -4.06
C ALA A 84 -11.91 -5.18 -2.73
N ILE A 85 -11.64 -4.21 -1.86
CA ILE A 85 -11.00 -4.41 -0.57
C ILE A 85 -11.99 -4.92 0.49
N GLN A 86 -13.24 -4.45 0.45
CA GLN A 86 -14.26 -4.72 1.46
C GLN A 86 -14.36 -6.19 1.92
N PRO A 87 -14.49 -7.21 1.04
CA PRO A 87 -14.64 -8.58 1.50
C PRO A 87 -13.44 -9.05 2.34
N TYR A 88 -12.24 -8.59 2.02
CA TYR A 88 -11.03 -8.98 2.75
C TYR A 88 -10.88 -8.24 4.08
N VAL A 89 -11.37 -7.00 4.17
CA VAL A 89 -11.40 -6.27 5.44
C VAL A 89 -12.39 -6.93 6.40
N GLU A 90 -13.57 -7.34 5.92
CA GLU A 90 -14.59 -8.03 6.71
C GLU A 90 -14.09 -9.39 7.22
N MET A 91 -13.36 -10.15 6.40
CA MET A 91 -12.77 -11.42 6.82
C MET A 91 -11.70 -11.28 7.91
N LEU A 92 -11.05 -10.12 7.99
CA LEU A 92 -10.02 -9.85 9.00
C LEU A 92 -10.59 -9.15 10.23
N ALA A 93 -11.79 -8.56 10.14
CA ALA A 93 -12.46 -7.76 11.18
C ALA A 93 -12.56 -8.54 12.48
#